data_AF-T1BA31-F1
#
_entry.id   AF-T1BA31-F1
#
_cell.length_a   1.000
_cell.length_b   1.000
_cell.length_c   1.000
_cell.angle_alpha   90.00
_cell.angle_beta   90.00
_cell.angle_gamma   90.00
#
_symmetry.space_group_name_H-M   'P 1'
#
loop_
_entity.id
_entity.type
_entity.pdbx_description
1 polymer ?
#
loop_
_entity_poly.entity_id
_entity_poly.type
_entity_poly.pdbx_seq_one_letter_code
_entity_poly.pdbx_strand_id
1 'polypeptide(L)' 'MIRQSTAPYGVALLRVSLGILFLAHVALKIFVFTVPGFVAYFASLGLPAVAAYGVIGLELIGGLALVLGVYAPWVAI' A
#
# COMPACT_ATOMS: atom_id res chain seq x y z
N MET A 1 27.48 10.42 -6.04
CA MET A 1 27.86 9.63 -4.84
C MET A 1 26.80 9.83 -3.76
N ILE A 2 26.30 8.75 -3.14
CA ILE A 2 25.36 8.82 -2.02
C ILE A 2 26.13 9.24 -0.76
N ARG A 3 25.67 10.28 -0.06
CA ARG A 3 26.25 10.67 1.23
C ARG A 3 25.75 9.71 2.32
N GLN A 4 26.68 8.98 2.94
CA GLN A 4 26.37 7.99 3.98
C GLN A 4 25.66 8.62 5.19
N SER A 5 25.96 9.87 5.52
CA SER A 5 25.32 10.59 6.64
C SER A 5 23.84 10.89 6.42
N THR A 6 23.38 11.03 5.16
CA THR A 6 21.99 11.36 4.84
C THR A 6 21.21 10.19 4.24
N ALA A 7 21.90 9.11 3.85
CA ALA A 7 21.29 7.93 3.25
C ALA A 7 20.17 7.30 4.10
N PRO A 8 20.32 7.14 5.44
CA PRO A 8 19.26 6.56 6.27
C PRO A 8 17.98 7.39 6.26
N TYR A 9 18.09 8.72 6.24
CA TYR A 9 16.94 9.63 6.17
C TYR A 9 16.22 9.53 4.82
N GLY A 10 16.97 9.42 3.71
CA GLY A 10 16.39 9.21 2.39
C GLY A 10 15.60 7.91 2.29
N VAL A 11 16.15 6.81 2.83
CA VAL A 11 15.47 5.51 2.88
C VAL A 11 14.21 5.58 3.76
N ALA A 12 14.30 6.19 4.94
CA ALA A 12 13.15 6.35 5.83
C ALA A 12 12.04 7.18 5.17
N LEU A 13 12.39 8.28 4.51
CA LEU A 13 11.44 9.15 3.81
C LEU A 13 10.72 8.39 2.70
N LEU A 14 11.46 7.68 1.83
CA LEU A 14 10.88 6.88 0.74
C LEU A 14 9.94 5.81 1.28
N ARG A 15 10.38 5.08 2.31
CA ARG A 15 9.61 4.01 2.93
C ARG A 15 8.30 4.51 3.53
N VAL A 16 8.35 5.59 4.31
CA VAL A 16 7.15 6.19 4.92
C VAL A 16 6.23 6.75 3.86
N SER A 17 6.76 7.40 2.82
CA SER A 17 5.96 7.94 1.71
C SER A 17 5.22 6.84 0.96
N LEU A 18 5.89 5.71 0.69
CA LEU A 18 5.27 4.56 0.05
C LEU A 18 4.19 3.92 0.95
N GLY A 19 4.47 3.79 2.25
CA GLY A 19 3.49 3.29 3.22
C GLY A 19 2.24 4.16 3.30
N ILE A 20 2.40 5.49 3.31
CA ILE A 20 1.29 6.45 3.27
C ILE A 20 0.49 6.30 1.96
N LEU A 21 1.15 6.10 0.81
CA LEU A 21 0.48 5.89 -0.46
C LEU A 21 -0.43 4.66 -0.44
N PHE A 22 0.04 3.55 0.14
CA PHE A 22 -0.76 2.32 0.27
C PHE A 22 -1.97 2.54 1.20
N LEU A 23 -1.76 3.22 2.33
CA LEU A 23 -2.86 3.55 3.25
C LEU A 23 -3.88 4.51 2.61
N ALA A 24 -3.42 5.47 1.79
CA ALA A 24 -4.30 6.34 1.02
C ALA A 24 -5.12 5.55 -0.02
N HIS A 25 -4.54 4.53 -0.65
CA HIS A 25 -5.27 3.62 -1.55
C HIS A 25 -6.36 2.83 -0.83
N VAL A 26 -6.07 2.31 0.37
CA VAL A 26 -7.08 1.66 1.22
C VAL A 26 -8.18 2.64 1.61
N ALA A 27 -7.81 3.85 2.05
CA ALA A 27 -8.78 4.88 2.41
C ALA A 27 -9.69 5.23 1.23
N LEU A 28 -9.15 5.34 0.03
CA LEU A 28 -9.92 5.59 -1.19
C LEU A 28 -10.96 4.48 -1.42
N LYS A 29 -10.59 3.21 -1.23
CA LYS A 29 -11.50 2.06 -1.38
C LYS A 29 -12.59 2.02 -0.31
N ILE A 30 -12.32 2.50 0.90
CA ILE A 30 -13.29 2.47 1.99
C ILE A 30 -14.24 3.68 1.90
N PHE A 31 -13.71 4.88 1.67
CA PHE A 31 -14.48 6.12 1.79
C PHE A 31 -15.02 6.67 0.48
N VAL A 32 -14.34 6.44 -0.65
CA VAL A 32 -14.72 7.01 -1.95
C VAL A 32 -15.43 5.97 -2.81
N PHE A 33 -14.76 4.85 -3.12
CA PHE A 33 -15.40 3.80 -3.91
C PHE A 33 -16.37 2.94 -3.10
N THR A 34 -16.16 2.86 -1.78
CA THR A 34 -16.71 1.82 -0.91
C THR A 34 -16.26 0.41 -1.30
N VAL A 35 -16.25 -0.51 -0.33
CA VAL A 35 -15.81 -1.90 -0.58
C VAL A 35 -16.66 -2.57 -1.69
N PRO A 36 -18.01 -2.46 -1.69
CA PRO A 36 -18.81 -3.00 -2.79
C PRO A 36 -18.46 -2.42 -4.16
N GLY A 37 -18.21 -1.10 -4.24
CA GLY A 37 -17.83 -0.44 -5.50
C GLY A 37 -16.48 -0.94 -6.03
N PHE A 38 -15.50 -1.14 -5.15
CA PHE A 38 -14.20 -1.69 -5.55
C PHE A 38 -14.30 -3.18 -5.98
N VAL A 39 -15.13 -3.97 -5.31
CA VAL A 39 -15.38 -5.37 -5.70
C VAL A 39 -16.06 -5.44 -7.07
N ALA A 40 -17.03 -4.56 -7.35
CA ALA A 40 -17.66 -4.45 -8.65
C ALA A 40 -16.68 -4.00 -9.74
N TYR A 41 -15.76 -3.10 -9.42
CA TYR A 41 -14.68 -2.72 -10.34
C TYR A 41 -13.79 -3.92 -10.70
N PHE A 42 -13.42 -4.77 -9.73
CA PHE A 42 -12.69 -6.01 -10.00
C PHE A 42 -13.44 -6.95 -10.96
N ALA A 43 -14.74 -7.11 -10.74
CA ALA A 43 -15.59 -7.90 -11.64
C ALA A 43 -15.64 -7.30 -13.06
N SER A 44 -15.65 -5.96 -13.19
CA SER A 44 -15.63 -5.28 -14.50
C SER A 44 -14.35 -5.53 -15.30
N LEU A 45 -13.23 -5.83 -14.61
CA LEU A 45 -11.96 -6.21 -15.22
C LEU A 45 -11.91 -7.71 -15.57
N GLY A 46 -12.96 -8.48 -15.28
CA GLY A 46 -12.97 -9.93 -15.42
C GLY A 46 -12.16 -10.66 -14.35
N LEU A 47 -11.77 -9.97 -13.26
CA LEU A 47 -11.00 -10.56 -12.17
C LEU A 47 -11.93 -11.17 -11.10
N PRO A 48 -11.47 -12.20 -10.34
CA PRO A 48 -12.24 -12.76 -9.24
C PRO A 48 -12.56 -11.71 -8.18
N ALA A 49 -13.84 -11.55 -7.84
CA ALA A 49 -14.30 -10.59 -6.81
C ALA A 49 -13.62 -10.80 -5.44
N VAL A 50 -13.29 -12.05 -5.10
CA VAL A 50 -12.56 -12.39 -3.86
C VAL A 50 -11.16 -11.76 -3.80
N ALA A 51 -10.51 -11.57 -4.96
CA ALA A 51 -9.18 -10.98 -5.03
C ALA A 51 -9.19 -9.51 -4.59
N ALA A 52 -10.31 -8.79 -4.73
CA ALA A 52 -10.43 -7.40 -4.30
C ALA A 52 -10.19 -7.27 -2.78
N TYR A 53 -10.73 -8.17 -1.97
CA TYR A 53 -10.51 -8.18 -0.53
C TYR A 53 -9.05 -8.49 -0.17
N GLY A 54 -8.43 -9.41 -0.91
CA GLY A 54 -7.01 -9.71 -0.76
C GLY A 54 -6.13 -8.47 -1.02
N VAL A 55 -6.43 -7.73 -2.09
CA VAL A 55 -5.72 -6.48 -2.41
C VAL A 55 -5.88 -5.43 -1.31
N ILE A 56 -7.09 -5.23 -0.79
CA ILE A 56 -7.31 -4.30 0.33
C ILE A 56 -6.48 -4.72 1.55
N GLY A 57 -6.48 -6.02 1.88
CA GLY A 57 -5.70 -6.54 3.02
C GLY A 57 -4.20 -6.35 2.83
N LEU A 58 -3.67 -6.65 1.64
CA LEU A 58 -2.25 -6.48 1.32
C LEU A 58 -1.83 -5.01 1.36
N GLU A 59 -2.62 -4.09 0.83
CA GLU A 59 -2.31 -2.66 0.89
C GLU A 59 -2.34 -2.14 2.35
N LEU A 60 -3.29 -2.59 3.16
CA LEU A 60 -3.38 -2.15 4.55
C LEU A 60 -2.20 -2.67 5.38
N ILE A 61 -1.95 -3.98 5.35
CA ILE A 61 -0.87 -4.61 6.09
C ILE A 61 0.48 -4.09 5.58
N GLY A 62 0.63 -3.99 4.25
CA GLY A 62 1.84 -3.51 3.61
C GLY A 62 2.11 -2.03 3.93
N GLY A 63 1.09 -1.18 3.84
CA GLY A 63 1.20 0.23 4.19
C GLY A 63 1.66 0.44 5.64
N LEU A 64 1.04 -0.29 6.59
CA LEU A 64 1.45 -0.26 8.00
C LEU A 64 2.87 -0.77 8.21
N ALA A 65 3.23 -1.90 7.57
CA ALA A 65 4.56 -2.49 7.66
C ALA A 65 5.66 -1.52 7.16
N LEU A 66 5.40 -0.82 6.06
CA LEU A 66 6.30 0.20 5.51
C LEU A 66 6.45 1.39 6.45
N VAL A 67 5.36 1.94 7.00
CA VAL A 67 5.46 3.07 7.94
C VAL A 67 6.28 2.67 9.17
N LEU A 68 5.95 1.53 9.77
CA LEU A 68 6.61 1.00 10.96
C LEU A 68 8.05 0.50 10.72
N GLY A 69 8.41 0.24 9.45
CA GLY A 69 9.74 -0.27 9.09
C GLY A 69 9.94 -1.76 9.32
N VAL A 70 8.85 -2.52 9.44
CA VAL A 70 8.87 -3.98 9.65
C VAL A 70 8.81 -4.67 8.29
N TYR A 71 9.73 -5.60 8.00
CA TYR A 71 9.83 -6.29 6.70
C TYR A 71 9.85 -5.36 5.46
N ALA A 72 10.27 -4.10 5.62
CA ALA A 72 10.18 -3.08 4.58
C ALA A 72 10.76 -3.47 3.20
N PRO A 73 11.90 -4.23 3.09
CA PRO A 73 12.40 -4.65 1.79
C PRO A 73 11.46 -5.60 1.03
N TRP A 74 10.68 -6.42 1.73
CA TRP A 74 9.75 -7.37 1.12
C TRP A 74 8.44 -6.72 0.70
N VAL A 75 8.04 -5.68 1.42
CA VAL A 75 6.76 -4.98 1.21
C VAL A 75 6.90 -3.84 0.20
N ALA A 76 8.11 -3.33 -0.03
CA ALA A 76 8.37 -2.24 -0.96
C ALA A 76 8.53 -2.66 -2.44
N ILE A 77 8.41 -3.96 -2.76
CA ILE A 77 8.50 -4.54 -4.11
C ILE A 77 7.11 -4.64 -4.72
#